data_AF-A0A1Q7FKY5-F1
#
_entry.id   AF-A0A1Q7FKY5-F1
#
_cell.length_a   1.000
_cell.length_b   1.000
_cell.length_c   1.000
_cell.angle_alpha   90.00
_cell.angle_beta   90.00
_cell.angle_gamma   90.00
#
_symmetry.space_group_name_H-M   'P 1'
#
loop_
_entity.id
_entity.type
_entity.pdbx_description
1 polymer ?
#
loop_
_entity_poly.entity_id
_entity_poly.type
_entity_poly.pdbx_seq_one_letter_code
_entity_poly.pdbx_strand_id
1 'polypeptide(L)'
;MPQSPRYLIVDGHSIIFAWPELRALHERRASAAREELIKRLRNYQDWTGVRVVIVFDGKGTNVSTTSDPGDVQIFYSRSGQTADAIIERLANKYADQFDLMVATSDTMEAETVQACGAAWISPVALGNLLSLHR
;
A
#
# COMPACT_ATOMS: atom_id res chain seq x y z
N MET A 1 6.42 27.27 1.19
CA MET A 1 6.15 26.26 0.16
C MET A 1 4.94 25.47 0.64
N PRO A 2 3.82 25.39 -0.10
CA PRO A 2 2.79 24.41 0.23
C PRO A 2 3.43 23.01 0.19
N GLN A 3 3.21 22.18 1.21
CA GLN A 3 3.68 20.80 1.17
C GLN A 3 2.95 20.09 0.02
N SER A 4 3.70 19.43 -0.86
CA SER A 4 3.12 18.55 -1.87
C SER A 4 2.25 17.49 -1.18
N PRO A 5 1.09 17.11 -1.75
CA PRO A 5 0.27 16.07 -1.17
C PRO A 5 1.08 14.78 -1.01
N ARG A 6 1.02 14.18 0.18
CA ARG A 6 1.75 12.97 0.54
C ARG A 6 0.89 11.74 0.29
N TYR A 7 1.44 10.76 -0.43
CA TYR A 7 0.80 9.50 -0.73
C TYR A 7 1.63 8.33 -0.23
N LEU A 8 0.96 7.35 0.37
CA LEU A 8 1.53 6.06 0.72
C LEU A 8 0.85 4.97 -0.12
N ILE A 9 1.60 4.34 -1.02
CA ILE A 9 1.17 3.14 -1.73
C ILE A 9 1.67 1.92 -0.97
N VAL A 10 0.80 0.96 -0.70
CA VAL A 10 1.11 -0.24 0.07
C VAL A 10 0.86 -1.47 -0.78
N ASP A 11 1.88 -2.30 -0.98
CA ASP A 11 1.67 -3.70 -1.40
C ASP A 11 1.10 -4.48 -0.22
N GLY A 12 -0.19 -4.81 -0.33
CA GLY A 12 -0.91 -5.51 0.70
C GLY A 12 -0.40 -6.92 0.96
N HIS A 13 0.13 -7.64 -0.04
CA HIS A 13 0.68 -8.98 0.18
C HIS A 13 1.99 -8.88 0.94
N SER A 14 2.92 -8.03 0.51
CA SER A 14 4.17 -7.77 1.23
C SER A 14 3.92 -7.47 2.72
N ILE A 15 2.96 -6.60 3.05
CA ILE A 15 2.68 -6.26 4.44
C ILE A 15 2.03 -7.41 5.21
N ILE A 16 1.00 -8.06 4.65
CA ILE A 16 0.31 -9.18 5.33
C ILE A 16 1.28 -10.31 5.66
N PHE A 17 2.18 -10.64 4.73
CA PHE A 17 3.15 -11.69 4.97
C PHE A 17 4.29 -11.23 5.88
N ALA A 18 4.70 -9.96 5.87
CA ALA A 18 5.76 -9.49 6.74
C ALA A 18 5.36 -9.39 8.22
N TRP A 19 4.10 -9.09 8.54
CA TRP A 19 3.63 -8.90 9.92
C TRP A 19 3.07 -10.21 10.51
N PRO A 20 3.69 -10.79 11.57
CA PRO A 20 3.32 -12.10 12.09
C PRO A 20 1.83 -12.25 12.44
N GLU A 21 1.22 -11.22 13.02
CA GLU A 21 -0.19 -11.21 13.39
C GLU A 21 -1.13 -11.18 12.18
N LEU A 22 -0.77 -10.46 11.11
CA LEU A 22 -1.56 -10.46 9.88
C LEU A 22 -1.39 -11.76 9.12
N ARG A 23 -0.18 -12.33 9.08
CA ARG A 23 0.09 -13.64 8.51
C ARG A 23 -0.74 -14.73 9.20
N ALA A 24 -0.76 -14.74 10.52
CA ALA A 24 -1.56 -15.69 11.30
C ALA A 24 -3.08 -15.51 11.06
N LEU A 25 -3.56 -14.27 10.90
CA LEU A 25 -4.94 -14.01 10.48
C LEU A 25 -5.21 -14.51 9.05
N HIS A 26 -4.26 -14.32 8.14
CA HIS A 26 -4.40 -14.70 6.74
C HIS A 26 -4.51 -16.22 6.57
N GLU A 27 -3.70 -16.99 7.30
CA GLU A 27 -3.75 -18.46 7.34
C GLU A 27 -5.12 -18.98 7.79
N ARG A 28 -5.81 -18.26 8.69
CA ARG A 28 -7.16 -18.61 9.14
C ARG A 28 -8.23 -18.12 8.17
N ARG A 29 -8.12 -16.88 7.72
CA ARG A 29 -9.06 -16.20 6.82
C ARG A 29 -8.37 -15.02 6.13
N ALA A 30 -8.07 -15.18 4.84
CA ALA A 30 -7.45 -14.14 4.02
C ALA A 30 -8.20 -12.79 4.03
N SER A 31 -9.54 -12.79 4.11
CA SER A 31 -10.30 -11.53 4.22
C SER A 31 -10.03 -10.79 5.53
N ALA A 32 -9.91 -11.50 6.65
CA ALA A 32 -9.71 -10.88 7.97
C ALA A 32 -8.36 -10.16 8.05
N ALA A 33 -7.30 -10.72 7.45
CA ALA A 33 -5.99 -10.06 7.38
C ALA A 33 -6.05 -8.77 6.55
N ARG A 34 -6.77 -8.79 5.42
CA ARG A 34 -6.97 -7.60 4.57
C ARG A 34 -7.77 -6.52 5.31
N GLU A 35 -8.88 -6.91 5.94
CA GLU A 35 -9.73 -6.00 6.73
C GLU A 35 -8.94 -5.32 7.87
N GLU A 36 -8.12 -6.09 8.61
CA GLU A 36 -7.28 -5.55 9.68
C GLU A 36 -6.18 -4.62 9.14
N LEU A 37 -5.53 -4.98 8.01
CA LEU A 37 -4.55 -4.09 7.36
C LEU A 37 -5.19 -2.76 6.92
N ILE A 38 -6.34 -2.83 6.23
CA ILE A 38 -7.09 -1.65 5.78
C ILE A 38 -7.42 -0.75 6.96
N LYS A 39 -7.91 -1.34 8.07
CA LYS A 39 -8.24 -0.58 9.29
C LYS A 39 -7.05 0.18 9.85
N ARG A 40 -5.87 -0.47 9.97
CA ARG A 40 -4.66 0.19 10.49
C ARG A 40 -4.20 1.33 9.60
N LEU A 41 -4.26 1.14 8.29
CA LEU A 41 -3.84 2.16 7.34
C LEU A 41 -4.85 3.31 7.20
N ARG A 42 -6.15 3.04 7.40
CA ARG A 42 -7.16 4.09 7.51
C ARG A 42 -6.90 4.98 8.72
N ASN A 43 -6.65 4.40 9.89
CA ASN A 43 -6.30 5.16 11.08
C ASN A 43 -5.06 6.05 10.85
N TYR A 44 -4.06 5.53 10.12
CA TYR A 44 -2.88 6.30 9.74
C TYR A 44 -3.20 7.47 8.82
N GLN A 45 -4.01 7.25 7.77
CA GLN A 45 -4.48 8.31 6.89
C GLN A 45 -5.23 9.39 7.68
N ASP A 46 -6.18 9.00 8.52
CA ASP A 46 -7.03 9.92 9.28
C ASP A 46 -6.20 10.80 10.22
N TRP A 47 -5.16 10.22 10.84
CA TRP A 47 -4.32 10.92 11.79
C TRP A 47 -3.23 11.80 11.14
N THR A 48 -2.67 11.38 10.01
CA THR A 48 -1.54 12.10 9.36
C THR A 48 -1.96 13.00 8.21
N GLY A 49 -3.14 12.78 7.63
CA GLY A 49 -3.55 13.38 6.36
C GLY A 49 -2.84 12.82 5.12
N VAL A 50 -1.96 11.80 5.27
CA VAL A 50 -1.34 11.10 4.15
C VAL A 50 -2.40 10.27 3.42
N ARG A 51 -2.52 10.43 2.12
CA ARG A 51 -3.45 9.64 1.30
C ARG A 51 -2.91 8.23 1.10
N VAL A 52 -3.67 7.23 1.50
CA VAL A 52 -3.25 5.83 1.38
C VAL A 52 -3.91 5.16 0.17
N VAL A 53 -3.09 4.43 -0.58
CA VAL A 53 -3.50 3.49 -1.62
C VAL A 53 -2.99 2.10 -1.25
N ILE A 54 -3.86 1.10 -1.23
CA ILE A 54 -3.52 -0.29 -0.94
C ILE A 54 -3.74 -1.10 -2.21
N VAL A 55 -2.73 -1.85 -2.65
CA VAL A 55 -2.82 -2.73 -3.81
C VAL A 55 -2.74 -4.17 -3.33
N PHE A 56 -3.73 -4.98 -3.69
CA PHE A 56 -3.74 -6.42 -3.44
C PHE A 56 -3.71 -7.17 -4.78
N ASP A 57 -3.10 -8.35 -4.80
CA ASP A 57 -3.35 -9.27 -5.90
C ASP A 57 -4.81 -9.68 -5.94
N GLY A 58 -5.41 -9.57 -7.13
CA GLY A 58 -6.77 -9.99 -7.40
C GLY A 58 -6.83 -11.14 -8.39
N LYS A 59 -7.99 -11.78 -8.43
CA LYS A 59 -8.30 -12.88 -9.37
C LYS A 59 -9.41 -12.47 -10.37
N GLY A 60 -9.76 -11.19 -10.39
CA GLY A 60 -10.84 -10.66 -11.22
C GLY A 60 -10.39 -10.30 -12.63
N THR A 61 -11.35 -10.02 -13.51
CA THR A 61 -11.09 -9.59 -14.89
C THR A 61 -10.75 -8.10 -15.00
N ASN A 62 -11.16 -7.30 -14.01
CA ASN A 62 -10.96 -5.86 -13.97
C ASN A 62 -10.30 -5.43 -12.66
N VAL A 63 -9.54 -4.33 -12.71
CA VAL A 63 -9.08 -3.63 -11.51
C VAL A 63 -10.31 -3.00 -10.84
N SER A 64 -10.63 -3.43 -9.62
CA SER A 64 -11.72 -2.85 -8.84
C SER A 64 -11.19 -1.86 -7.80
N THR A 65 -11.93 -0.78 -7.62
CA THR A 65 -11.72 0.20 -6.54
C THR A 65 -12.92 0.15 -5.60
N THR A 66 -12.65 -0.04 -4.32
CA THR A 66 -13.69 -0.05 -3.28
C THR A 66 -13.32 0.94 -2.18
N SER A 67 -13.80 2.17 -2.28
CA SER A 67 -13.63 3.19 -1.23
C SER A 67 -14.51 4.40 -1.52
N ASP A 68 -15.11 4.99 -0.48
CA ASP A 68 -15.79 6.28 -0.59
C ASP A 68 -14.78 7.41 -0.88
N PRO A 69 -15.21 8.55 -1.46
CA PRO A 69 -14.35 9.71 -1.65
C PRO A 69 -13.76 10.19 -0.30
N GLY A 70 -12.44 10.07 -0.15
CA GLY A 70 -11.72 10.48 1.07
C GLY A 70 -11.31 9.33 1.99
N ASP A 71 -11.76 8.11 1.73
CA ASP A 71 -11.29 6.88 2.39
C ASP A 71 -9.99 6.37 1.75
N VAL A 72 -9.35 5.37 2.35
CA VAL A 72 -8.19 4.68 1.77
C VAL A 72 -8.60 4.03 0.45
N GLN A 73 -7.82 4.24 -0.60
CA GLN A 73 -8.13 3.67 -1.92
C GLN A 73 -7.61 2.24 -2.00
N ILE A 74 -8.47 1.29 -2.36
CA ILE A 74 -8.07 -0.12 -2.47
C ILE A 74 -8.14 -0.53 -3.92
N PHE A 75 -7.06 -1.08 -4.47
CA PHE A 75 -7.00 -1.67 -5.80
C PHE A 75 -6.76 -3.17 -5.71
N TYR A 76 -7.48 -3.92 -6.54
CA TYR A 76 -7.18 -5.33 -6.80
C TYR A 76 -6.60 -5.49 -8.20
N SER A 77 -5.50 -6.22 -8.33
CA SER A 77 -4.96 -6.56 -9.65
C SER A 77 -5.91 -7.50 -10.41
N ARG A 78 -5.79 -7.54 -11.74
CA ARG A 78 -6.59 -8.42 -12.60
C ARG A 78 -5.76 -9.61 -13.07
N SER A 79 -6.39 -10.68 -13.52
CA SER A 79 -5.68 -11.82 -14.11
C SER A 79 -4.70 -11.39 -15.21
N GLY A 80 -3.44 -11.79 -15.07
CA GLY A 80 -2.35 -11.43 -15.99
C GLY A 80 -1.63 -10.11 -15.68
N GLN A 81 -1.99 -9.42 -14.59
CA GLN A 81 -1.30 -8.24 -14.08
C GLN A 81 -1.03 -8.41 -12.59
N THR A 82 0.21 -8.16 -12.14
CA THR A 82 0.57 -8.24 -10.71
C THR A 82 0.23 -6.94 -9.98
N ALA A 83 0.13 -7.01 -8.65
CA ALA A 83 0.11 -5.82 -7.80
C ALA A 83 1.29 -4.89 -8.11
N ASP A 84 2.49 -5.45 -8.28
CA ASP A 84 3.72 -4.70 -8.60
C ASP A 84 3.55 -3.88 -9.88
N ALA A 85 3.01 -4.47 -10.94
CA ALA A 85 2.77 -3.74 -12.19
C ALA A 85 1.78 -2.55 -12.03
N ILE A 86 0.87 -2.61 -11.06
CA ILE A 86 0.00 -1.47 -10.72
C ILE A 86 0.81 -0.42 -9.95
N ILE A 87 1.60 -0.83 -8.96
CA ILE A 87 2.41 0.04 -8.10
C ILE A 87 3.45 0.78 -8.95
N GLU A 88 4.21 0.07 -9.78
CA GLU A 88 5.19 0.65 -10.70
C GLU A 88 4.54 1.69 -11.63
N ARG A 89 3.35 1.38 -12.16
CA ARG A 89 2.62 2.32 -13.02
C ARG A 89 2.17 3.57 -12.26
N LEU A 90 1.76 3.42 -11.00
CA LEU A 90 1.42 4.56 -10.15
C LEU A 90 2.66 5.39 -9.82
N ALA A 91 3.76 4.75 -9.44
CA ALA A 91 5.04 5.41 -9.16
C ALA A 91 5.53 6.21 -10.37
N ASN A 92 5.67 5.56 -11.53
CA ASN A 92 6.12 6.20 -12.77
C ASN A 92 5.24 7.39 -13.20
N LYS A 93 3.94 7.34 -12.92
CA LYS A 93 3.01 8.40 -13.32
C LYS A 93 2.99 9.59 -12.37
N TYR A 94 3.22 9.35 -11.08
CA TYR A 94 2.85 10.30 -10.01
C TYR A 94 4.00 10.71 -9.09
N ALA A 95 5.13 10.01 -9.08
CA ALA A 95 6.27 10.32 -8.21
C ALA A 95 6.87 11.73 -8.47
N ASP A 96 6.82 12.22 -9.72
CA ASP A 96 7.27 13.60 -10.04
C ASP A 96 6.30 14.70 -9.57
N GLN A 97 5.06 14.34 -9.23
CA GLN A 97 3.98 15.28 -8.90
C GLN A 97 3.67 15.32 -7.41
N PHE A 98 3.92 14.21 -6.70
CA PHE A 98 3.53 14.00 -5.32
C PHE A 98 4.69 13.44 -4.51
N ASP A 99 4.71 13.72 -3.20
CA ASP A 99 5.62 13.02 -2.29
C ASP A 99 5.09 11.60 -2.07
N LEU A 100 5.62 10.66 -2.85
CA LEU A 100 5.13 9.31 -2.97
C LEU A 100 6.04 8.34 -2.23
N MET A 101 5.48 7.57 -1.30
CA MET A 101 6.17 6.50 -0.59
C MET A 101 5.53 5.16 -0.93
N VAL A 102 6.35 4.14 -1.23
CA VAL A 102 5.91 2.78 -1.51
C VAL A 102 6.37 1.83 -0.41
N ALA A 103 5.42 1.08 0.16
CA ALA A 103 5.68 0.05 1.16
C ALA A 103 5.59 -1.33 0.53
N THR A 104 6.74 -1.97 0.35
CA THR A 104 6.88 -3.33 -0.19
C THR A 104 8.07 -4.05 0.42
N SER A 105 7.97 -5.38 0.47
CA SER A 105 9.04 -6.27 0.90
C SER A 105 9.91 -6.75 -0.25
N ASP A 106 9.47 -6.57 -1.49
CA ASP A 106 10.21 -6.97 -2.69
C ASP A 106 11.30 -5.93 -3.02
N THR A 107 12.55 -6.39 -3.09
CA THR A 107 13.70 -5.53 -3.35
C THR A 107 13.74 -5.01 -4.79
N MET A 108 13.29 -5.82 -5.76
CA MET A 108 13.26 -5.41 -7.16
C MET A 108 12.18 -4.36 -7.38
N GLU A 109 11.00 -4.55 -6.80
CA GLU A 109 9.94 -3.52 -6.84
C GLU A 109 10.42 -2.23 -6.17
N ALA A 110 11.08 -2.34 -5.01
CA ALA A 110 11.63 -1.19 -4.29
C ALA A 110 12.67 -0.41 -5.13
N GLU A 111 13.55 -1.11 -5.86
CA GLU A 111 14.51 -0.48 -6.77
C GLU A 111 13.79 0.23 -7.93
N THR A 112 12.79 -0.41 -8.54
CA THR A 112 12.03 0.16 -9.65
C THR A 112 11.30 1.45 -9.23
N VAL A 113 10.58 1.44 -8.11
CA VAL A 113 9.83 2.63 -7.68
C VAL A 113 10.74 3.78 -7.25
N GLN A 114 11.92 3.47 -6.68
CA GLN A 114 12.94 4.47 -6.37
C GLN A 114 13.54 5.07 -7.65
N ALA A 115 13.76 4.26 -8.69
CA ALA A 115 14.20 4.76 -9.99
C ALA A 115 13.16 5.69 -10.65
N CYS A 116 11.88 5.53 -10.32
CA CYS A 116 10.81 6.44 -10.71
C CYS A 116 10.71 7.71 -9.83
N GLY A 117 11.54 7.86 -8.79
CA GLY A 117 11.53 9.03 -7.90
C GLY A 117 10.64 8.89 -6.66
N ALA A 118 10.03 7.73 -6.42
CA ALA A 118 9.28 7.47 -5.18
C ALA A 118 10.21 7.07 -4.04
N ALA A 119 9.87 7.44 -2.81
CA ALA A 119 10.51 6.89 -1.62
C ALA A 119 10.06 5.45 -1.39
N TRP A 120 10.90 4.66 -0.71
CA TRP A 120 10.57 3.30 -0.27
C TRP A 120 10.60 3.18 1.25
N ILE A 121 9.72 2.35 1.80
CA ILE A 121 9.70 1.97 3.21
C ILE A 121 9.52 0.46 3.35
N SER A 122 10.31 -0.16 4.23
CA SER A 122 10.16 -1.59 4.51
C SER A 122 8.88 -1.87 5.32
N PRO A 123 8.33 -3.09 5.27
CA PRO A 123 7.17 -3.44 6.09
C PRO A 123 7.41 -3.26 7.58
N VAL A 124 8.64 -3.52 8.06
CA VAL A 124 9.00 -3.35 9.47
C VAL A 124 9.00 -1.88 9.86
N ALA A 125 9.61 -1.02 9.03
CA ALA A 125 9.63 0.42 9.27
C ALA A 125 8.22 1.02 9.23
N LEU A 126 7.37 0.58 8.29
CA LEU A 126 5.96 0.97 8.27
C LEU A 126 5.25 0.54 9.56
N GLY A 127 5.43 -0.71 10.00
CA GLY A 127 4.82 -1.20 11.24
C GLY A 127 5.20 -0.36 12.47
N ASN A 128 6.47 0.06 12.57
CA ASN A 128 6.93 0.96 13.63
C ASN A 128 6.24 2.33 13.54
N LEU A 129 6.18 2.90 12.33
CA LEU A 129 5.56 4.19 12.06
C LEU A 129 4.07 4.21 12.44
N LEU A 130 3.35 3.12 12.17
CA LEU A 130 1.95 2.93 12.60
C LEU A 130 1.81 2.74 14.12
N SER A 131 2.83 2.21 14.80
CA SER A 131 2.81 1.89 16.23
C SER A 131 3.20 3.06 17.13
N LEU A 132 3.97 4.03 16.61
CA LEU A 132 4.43 5.23 17.31
C LEU A 132 3.27 6.14 17.81
N HIS A 133 2.03 5.88 17.36
CA HIS A 133 0.88 6.76 17.56
C HIS A 133 -0.35 6.00 18.10
N ARG A 134 -0.10 4.98 18.94
CA ARG A 134 -1.13 4.32 19.76
C ARG A 134 -1.43 5.09 21.05
#